data_AF-A0A1B6KCT1-F1
#
_entry.id   AF-A0A1B6KCT1-F1
#
_cell.length_a   1.000
_cell.length_b   1.000
_cell.length_c   1.000
_cell.angle_alpha   90.00
_cell.angle_beta   90.00
_cell.angle_gamma   90.00
#
_symmetry.space_group_name_H-M   'P 1'
#
loop_
_entity.id
_entity.type
_entity.pdbx_description
1 polymer ?
#
loop_
_entity_poly.entity_id
_entity_poly.type
_entity_poly.pdbx_seq_one_letter_code
_entity_poly.pdbx_strand_id
1 'polypeptide(L)'
;MSTDKPSDAPEHCPGTQSESAGKVSACQGCPNQSICASGATQGPDVGAELVKARLASVKHKLLVLSGKGGVGKSTFTSLLARSLAAQNPERNVAVLDLDVCGPSIPRVMGVLGEAVHQSGSGWSPVFVEDNLCVMSIGFLLASADDAVIW
;
A
#
# COMPACT_ATOMS: atom_id res chain seq x y z
N MET A 1 -17.66 12.16 -7.52
CA MET A 1 -17.04 12.73 -6.31
C MET A 1 -17.29 11.75 -5.18
N SER A 2 -16.42 10.74 -5.04
CA SER A 2 -16.58 9.72 -3.99
C SER A 2 -15.90 10.25 -2.74
N THR A 3 -16.63 10.24 -1.63
CA THR A 3 -16.18 10.74 -0.34
C THR A 3 -15.20 9.77 0.30
N ASP A 4 -13.90 9.96 0.04
CA ASP A 4 -12.79 9.35 0.77
C ASP A 4 -12.64 9.98 2.17
N LYS A 5 -13.69 9.90 3.00
CA LYS A 5 -13.61 10.30 4.41
C LYS A 5 -13.48 9.03 5.28
N PRO A 6 -12.31 8.79 5.91
CA PRO A 6 -12.14 7.70 6.87
C PRO A 6 -13.17 7.77 8.00
N SER A 7 -13.56 6.61 8.55
CA SER A 7 -14.58 6.54 9.62
C SER A 7 -14.13 7.16 10.95
N ASP A 8 -12.82 7.28 11.15
CA ASP A 8 -12.15 7.93 12.27
C ASP A 8 -11.68 9.36 11.93
N ALA A 9 -11.99 9.85 10.73
CA ALA A 9 -11.75 11.24 10.40
C ALA A 9 -12.55 12.09 11.38
N PRO A 10 -11.92 13.07 12.07
CA PRO A 10 -12.63 13.98 12.95
C PRO A 10 -13.90 14.49 12.25
N GLU A 11 -15.04 14.48 12.94
CA GLU A 11 -16.33 14.79 12.32
C GLU A 11 -16.28 16.13 11.57
N HIS A 12 -15.46 17.05 12.06
CA HIS A 12 -15.24 18.40 11.51
C HIS A 12 -13.92 18.58 10.74
N CYS A 13 -13.24 17.50 10.33
CA CYS A 13 -12.05 17.63 9.48
C CYS A 13 -12.46 18.24 8.12
N PRO A 14 -11.88 19.39 7.72
CA PRO A 14 -12.24 20.05 6.46
C PRO A 14 -11.74 19.30 5.22
N GLY A 15 -10.85 18.32 5.39
CA GLY A 15 -10.18 17.60 4.31
C GLY A 15 -8.95 18.34 3.79
N THR A 16 -8.01 17.59 3.21
CA THR A 16 -6.70 18.09 2.75
C THR A 16 -6.76 18.99 1.51
N GLN A 17 -7.87 18.95 0.77
CA GLN A 17 -8.14 19.78 -0.41
C GLN A 17 -8.88 21.08 -0.08
N SER A 18 -9.27 21.30 1.18
CA SER A 18 -10.01 22.50 1.59
C SER A 18 -9.08 23.68 1.83
N GLU A 19 -9.52 24.90 1.50
CA GLU A 19 -8.81 26.14 1.86
C GLU A 19 -8.64 26.31 3.38
N SER A 20 -9.51 25.65 4.15
CA SER A 20 -9.52 25.66 5.62
C SER A 20 -8.69 24.54 6.26
N ALA A 21 -8.05 23.68 5.45
CA ALA A 21 -7.17 22.62 5.91
C ALA A 21 -6.03 23.16 6.78
N GLY A 22 -5.81 22.55 7.95
CA GLY A 22 -4.76 22.96 8.90
C GLY A 22 -5.04 24.28 9.65
N LYS A 23 -6.12 25.00 9.33
CA LYS A 23 -6.41 26.35 9.86
C LYS A 23 -7.57 26.39 10.87
N VAL A 24 -8.44 25.38 10.88
CA VAL A 24 -9.62 25.32 11.77
C VAL A 24 -9.29 24.59 13.08
N SER A 25 -10.14 24.80 14.10
CA SER A 25 -10.01 24.15 15.42
C SER A 25 -9.95 22.62 15.32
N ALA A 26 -10.68 22.03 14.38
CA ALA A 26 -10.68 20.59 14.13
C ALA A 26 -9.32 20.04 13.66
N CYS A 27 -8.38 20.89 13.23
CA CYS A 27 -7.03 20.49 12.85
C CYS A 27 -6.02 20.58 14.00
N GLN A 28 -6.39 21.17 15.15
CA GLN A 28 -5.47 21.33 16.27
C GLN A 28 -5.06 19.97 16.84
N GLY A 29 -3.76 19.75 16.99
CA GLY A 29 -3.19 18.48 17.47
C GLY A 29 -3.07 17.40 16.39
N CYS A 30 -3.48 17.67 15.14
CA CYS A 30 -3.21 16.77 14.02
C CYS A 30 -1.72 16.79 13.66
N PRO A 31 -1.03 15.63 13.55
CA PRO A 31 0.38 15.58 13.16
C PRO A 31 0.69 16.28 11.83
N ASN A 32 -0.29 16.33 10.92
CA ASN A 32 -0.15 16.92 9.58
C ASN A 32 -0.70 18.36 9.47
N GLN A 33 -1.02 19.03 10.59
CA GLN A 33 -1.66 20.35 10.58
C GLN A 33 -0.88 21.39 9.76
N SER A 34 0.44 21.49 9.97
CA SER A 34 1.31 22.46 9.28
C SER A 34 1.39 22.23 7.78
N ILE A 35 1.44 20.96 7.36
CA ILE A 35 1.49 20.56 5.94
C ILE A 35 0.15 20.86 5.26
N CYS A 36 -0.97 20.61 5.94
CA CYS A 36 -2.29 21.01 5.43
C CYS A 36 -2.42 22.53 5.33
N ALA A 37 -1.93 23.28 6.32
CA ALA A 37 -2.02 24.75 6.35
C ALA A 37 -1.18 25.44 5.26
N SER A 38 -0.08 24.81 4.82
CA SER A 38 0.81 25.35 3.78
C SER A 38 0.22 25.24 2.37
N GLY A 39 -0.87 24.50 2.19
CA GLY A 39 -1.46 24.22 0.87
C GLY A 39 -0.68 23.18 0.05
N ALA A 40 0.38 22.59 0.60
CA ALA A 40 1.18 21.56 -0.07
C ALA A 40 0.36 20.34 -0.49
N THR A 41 -0.77 20.07 0.18
CA THR A 41 -1.68 18.96 -0.11
C THR A 41 -2.67 19.24 -1.25
N GLN A 42 -2.76 20.48 -1.74
CA GLN A 42 -3.69 20.89 -2.80
C GLN A 42 -3.11 20.75 -4.21
N GLY A 43 -1.81 20.52 -4.33
CA GLY A 43 -1.17 20.25 -5.62
C GLY A 43 -1.66 18.93 -6.22
N PRO A 44 -1.70 18.81 -7.56
CA PRO A 44 -1.95 17.53 -8.20
C PRO A 44 -0.86 16.54 -7.77
N ASP A 45 -1.27 15.36 -7.34
CA ASP A 45 -0.32 14.25 -7.16
C ASP A 45 0.22 13.86 -8.54
N VAL A 46 1.43 14.33 -8.83
CA VAL A 46 2.15 14.05 -10.08
C VAL A 46 2.36 12.55 -10.30
N GLY A 47 2.33 11.73 -9.24
CA GLY A 47 2.39 10.28 -9.33
C GLY A 47 1.05 9.61 -9.61
N ALA A 48 -0.08 10.24 -9.28
CA ALA A 48 -1.40 9.59 -9.30
C ALA A 48 -1.82 9.15 -10.71
N GLU A 49 -1.65 9.99 -11.73
CA GLU A 49 -1.98 9.62 -13.11
C GLU A 49 -1.04 8.53 -13.65
N LEU A 50 0.24 8.53 -13.24
CA LEU A 50 1.16 7.46 -13.59
C LEU A 50 0.74 6.12 -12.95
N VAL A 51 0.42 6.12 -11.65
CA VAL A 51 -0.05 4.94 -10.93
C VAL A 51 -1.35 4.41 -11.55
N LYS A 52 -2.30 5.30 -11.86
CA LYS A 52 -3.55 4.96 -12.53
C LYS A 52 -3.31 4.32 -13.89
N ALA A 53 -2.40 4.85 -14.69
CA ALA A 53 -2.01 4.26 -15.96
C ALA A 53 -1.37 2.87 -15.79
N ARG A 54 -0.48 2.70 -14.80
CA ARG A 54 0.19 1.42 -14.53
C ARG A 54 -0.75 0.34 -13.99
N LEU A 55 -1.80 0.73 -13.26
CA LEU A 55 -2.81 -0.18 -12.70
C LEU A 55 -4.07 -0.32 -13.58
N ALA A 56 -4.06 0.24 -14.79
CA ALA A 56 -5.22 0.26 -15.67
C ALA A 56 -5.70 -1.16 -16.06
N SER A 57 -4.76 -2.10 -16.22
CA SER A 57 -5.07 -3.50 -16.55
C SER A 57 -5.53 -4.34 -15.36
N VAL A 58 -5.34 -3.86 -14.13
CA VAL A 58 -5.72 -4.59 -12.91
C VAL A 58 -7.23 -4.47 -12.70
N LYS A 59 -7.95 -5.57 -12.85
CA LYS A 59 -9.42 -5.59 -12.80
C LYS A 59 -9.98 -5.28 -11.41
N HIS A 60 -9.36 -5.83 -10.37
CA HIS A 60 -9.81 -5.69 -8.98
C HIS A 60 -8.63 -5.30 -8.10
N LYS A 61 -8.82 -4.29 -7.26
CA LYS A 61 -7.85 -3.83 -6.28
C LYS A 61 -8.45 -4.02 -4.89
N LEU A 62 -7.83 -4.85 -4.07
CA LEU A 62 -8.29 -5.15 -2.71
C LEU A 62 -7.27 -4.58 -1.73
N LEU A 63 -7.70 -3.65 -0.88
CA LEU A 63 -6.85 -3.05 0.14
C LEU A 63 -7.11 -3.73 1.49
N VAL A 64 -6.11 -4.39 2.04
CA VAL A 64 -6.19 -5.04 3.35
C VAL A 64 -5.48 -4.15 4.38
N LEU A 65 -6.25 -3.62 5.33
CA LEU A 65 -5.77 -2.69 6.36
C LEU A 65 -5.93 -3.30 7.76
N SER A 66 -5.11 -2.84 8.72
CA SER A 66 -5.24 -3.18 10.13
C SER A 66 -4.88 -2.00 11.01
N GLY A 67 -5.69 -1.72 12.03
CA GLY A 67 -5.44 -0.61 12.97
C GLY A 67 -4.38 -0.89 14.05
N LYS A 68 -3.86 -2.12 14.12
CA LYS A 68 -2.85 -2.55 15.11
C LYS A 68 -1.91 -3.59 14.49
N GLY A 69 -0.67 -3.63 14.95
CA GLY A 69 0.28 -4.68 14.60
C GLY A 69 -0.12 -6.05 15.20
N GLY A 70 0.26 -7.13 14.53
CA GLY A 70 0.09 -8.49 15.06
C GLY A 70 -1.30 -9.12 14.91
N VAL A 71 -2.26 -8.45 14.27
CA VAL A 71 -3.63 -8.99 14.07
C VAL A 71 -3.75 -10.05 12.97
N GLY A 72 -2.64 -10.42 12.32
CA GLY A 72 -2.63 -11.42 11.25
C GLY A 72 -2.97 -10.90 9.84
N LYS A 73 -2.86 -9.58 9.60
CA LYS A 73 -3.09 -8.96 8.28
C LYS A 73 -2.35 -9.70 7.15
N SER A 74 -1.04 -9.90 7.31
CA SER A 74 -0.21 -10.55 6.28
C SER A 74 -0.64 -12.01 6.04
N THR A 75 -0.95 -12.75 7.11
CA THR A 75 -1.49 -14.12 7.00
C THR A 75 -2.81 -14.15 6.24
N PHE A 76 -3.74 -13.25 6.56
CA PHE A 76 -5.02 -13.14 5.86
C PHE A 76 -4.81 -12.82 4.37
N THR A 77 -3.99 -11.81 4.06
CA THR A 77 -3.66 -11.44 2.67
C THR A 77 -3.06 -12.62 1.91
N SER A 78 -2.14 -13.37 2.51
CA SER A 78 -1.52 -14.53 1.86
C SER A 78 -2.51 -15.65 1.57
N LEU A 79 -3.38 -15.98 2.52
CA LEU A 79 -4.41 -17.01 2.34
C LEU A 79 -5.46 -16.60 1.31
N LEU A 80 -5.89 -15.33 1.33
CA LEU A 80 -6.82 -14.79 0.34
C LEU A 80 -6.22 -14.86 -1.07
N ALA A 81 -4.97 -14.44 -1.24
CA ALA A 81 -4.30 -14.46 -2.54
C ALA A 81 -4.14 -15.89 -3.09
N ARG A 82 -3.68 -16.84 -2.26
CA ARG A 82 -3.58 -18.25 -2.64
C ARG A 82 -4.93 -18.85 -2.99
N SER A 83 -5.98 -18.55 -2.21
CA SER A 83 -7.33 -19.03 -2.51
C SER A 83 -7.84 -18.50 -3.86
N LEU A 84 -7.63 -17.21 -4.15
CA LEU A 84 -8.03 -16.61 -5.42
C LEU A 84 -7.28 -17.19 -6.62
N ALA A 85 -5.99 -17.48 -6.46
CA ALA A 85 -5.14 -18.10 -7.49
C ALA A 85 -5.53 -19.57 -7.73
N ALA A 86 -5.74 -20.34 -6.66
CA ALA A 86 -6.10 -21.76 -6.73
C ALA A 86 -7.51 -22.00 -7.30
N GLN A 87 -8.45 -21.08 -7.08
CA GLN A 87 -9.82 -21.20 -7.61
C GLN A 87 -9.90 -21.09 -9.13
N ASN A 88 -8.97 -20.38 -9.76
CA ASN A 88 -8.95 -20.23 -11.21
C ASN A 88 -7.50 -20.05 -11.71
N PRO A 89 -6.90 -21.08 -12.32
CA PRO A 89 -5.54 -21.01 -12.88
C PRO A 89 -5.33 -19.89 -13.90
N GLU A 90 -6.36 -19.46 -14.64
CA GLU A 90 -6.26 -18.36 -15.61
C GLU A 90 -6.33 -16.97 -14.95
N ARG A 91 -6.63 -16.90 -13.64
CA ARG A 91 -6.65 -15.65 -12.89
C ARG A 91 -5.26 -15.36 -12.35
N ASN A 92 -4.66 -14.30 -12.87
CA ASN A 92 -3.44 -13.73 -12.30
C ASN A 92 -3.75 -12.94 -11.03
N VAL A 93 -3.04 -13.26 -9.95
CA VAL A 93 -3.13 -12.62 -8.65
C VAL A 93 -1.76 -12.05 -8.29
N ALA A 94 -1.74 -10.83 -7.79
CA ALA A 94 -0.52 -10.19 -7.32
C ALA A 94 -0.74 -9.65 -5.91
N VAL A 95 0.23 -9.84 -5.03
CA VAL A 95 0.27 -9.19 -3.71
C VAL A 95 1.33 -8.10 -3.73
N LEU A 96 0.90 -6.87 -3.44
CA LEU A 96 1.77 -5.74 -3.20
C LEU A 96 1.85 -5.50 -1.68
N ASP A 97 3.02 -5.70 -1.12
CA ASP A 97 3.33 -5.55 0.29
C ASP A 97 4.09 -4.24 0.54
N LEU A 98 3.39 -3.28 1.12
CA LEU A 98 3.92 -1.96 1.50
C LEU A 98 4.21 -1.87 3.01
N ASP A 99 4.10 -2.98 3.75
CA ASP A 99 4.28 -3.01 5.20
C ASP A 99 5.75 -3.23 5.56
N VAL A 100 6.37 -2.19 6.11
CA VAL A 100 7.77 -2.19 6.55
C VAL A 100 7.95 -2.87 7.91
N CYS A 101 6.95 -2.83 8.79
CA CYS A 101 7.15 -2.99 10.23
C CYS A 101 6.75 -4.38 10.78
N GLY A 102 6.60 -5.40 9.94
CA GLY A 102 6.12 -6.71 10.35
C GLY A 102 6.80 -7.90 9.67
N PRO A 103 6.63 -9.13 10.18
CA PRO A 103 7.03 -10.33 9.46
C PRO A 103 6.30 -10.37 8.12
N SER A 104 7.09 -10.22 7.06
CA SER A 104 6.63 -9.72 5.77
C SER A 104 5.93 -10.79 4.93
N ILE A 105 5.11 -10.37 3.97
CA ILE A 105 4.46 -11.28 3.00
C ILE A 105 5.46 -12.28 2.39
N PRO A 106 6.70 -11.89 2.02
CA PRO A 106 7.74 -12.82 1.58
C PRO A 106 7.96 -14.03 2.49
N ARG A 107 7.98 -13.83 3.81
CA ARG A 107 8.15 -14.93 4.77
C ARG A 107 6.96 -15.89 4.77
N VAL A 108 5.74 -15.35 4.82
CA VAL A 108 4.51 -16.17 4.88
C VAL A 108 4.27 -16.91 3.56
N MET A 109 4.72 -16.34 2.44
CA MET A 109 4.59 -16.97 1.13
C MET A 109 5.75 -17.92 0.77
N GLY A 110 6.78 -18.02 1.61
CA GLY A 110 7.91 -18.93 1.39
C GLY A 110 8.93 -18.44 0.36
N VAL A 111 8.96 -17.14 0.10
CA VAL A 111 9.85 -16.48 -0.88
C VAL A 111 10.82 -15.51 -0.19
N LEU A 112 11.16 -15.80 1.07
CA LEU A 112 12.15 -15.04 1.81
C LEU A 112 13.56 -15.31 1.23
N GLY A 113 14.31 -14.26 0.93
CA GLY A 113 15.64 -14.37 0.31
C GLY A 113 15.62 -14.31 -1.22
N GLU A 114 14.43 -14.33 -1.83
CA GLU A 114 14.28 -13.99 -3.24
C GLU A 114 14.51 -12.50 -3.47
N ALA A 115 14.95 -12.15 -4.68
CA ALA A 115 15.19 -10.77 -5.09
C ALA A 115 14.35 -10.41 -6.31
N VAL A 116 13.91 -9.15 -6.35
CA VAL A 116 13.23 -8.63 -7.55
C VAL A 116 14.25 -8.45 -8.66
N HIS A 117 13.88 -8.87 -9.87
CA HIS A 117 14.73 -8.69 -11.04
C HIS A 117 14.40 -7.36 -11.72
N GLN A 118 15.42 -6.52 -11.91
CA GLN A 118 15.27 -5.30 -12.69
C GLN A 118 15.41 -5.62 -14.19
N SER A 119 14.42 -5.17 -14.96
CA SER A 119 14.38 -5.30 -16.42
C SER A 119 14.19 -3.93 -17.07
N GLY A 120 14.26 -3.87 -18.41
CA GLY A 120 14.04 -2.63 -19.15
C GLY A 120 12.63 -2.03 -18.99
N SER A 121 11.67 -2.80 -18.50
CA SER A 121 10.29 -2.35 -18.25
C SER A 121 9.98 -2.04 -16.78
N GLY A 122 10.93 -2.25 -15.87
CA GLY A 122 10.79 -2.01 -14.44
C GLY A 122 11.21 -3.21 -13.60
N TRP A 123 10.64 -3.33 -12.41
CA TRP A 123 10.87 -4.48 -11.53
C TRP A 123 9.92 -5.63 -11.86
N SER A 124 10.49 -6.83 -11.96
CA SER A 124 9.74 -8.07 -12.10
C SER A 124 9.44 -8.61 -10.70
N PRO A 125 8.18 -8.93 -10.38
CA PRO A 125 7.81 -9.46 -9.08
C PRO A 125 8.36 -10.88 -8.90
N VAL A 126 8.41 -11.34 -7.66
CA VAL A 126 8.77 -12.71 -7.31
C VAL A 126 7.55 -13.60 -7.46
N PHE A 127 7.65 -14.69 -8.23
CA PHE A 127 6.55 -15.63 -8.42
C PHE A 127 6.55 -16.70 -7.32
N VAL A 128 5.38 -16.91 -6.71
CA VAL A 128 5.13 -17.97 -5.74
C VAL A 128 4.55 -19.20 -6.44
N GLU A 129 3.71 -18.96 -7.45
CA GLU A 129 3.10 -19.95 -8.36
C GLU A 129 2.98 -19.27 -9.74
N ASP A 130 2.68 -20.03 -10.80
CA ASP A 130 2.62 -19.49 -12.18
C ASP A 130 1.67 -18.29 -12.35
N ASN A 131 0.58 -18.26 -11.57
CA ASN A 131 -0.43 -17.20 -11.59
C ASN A 131 -0.47 -16.35 -10.29
N LEU A 132 0.51 -16.51 -9.39
CA LEU A 132 0.59 -15.77 -8.12
C LEU A 132 1.99 -15.17 -7.93
N CYS A 133 2.07 -13.84 -7.89
CA CYS A 133 3.32 -13.13 -7.64
C CYS A 133 3.24 -12.14 -6.48
N VAL A 134 4.41 -11.77 -5.97
CA VAL A 134 4.60 -10.87 -4.84
C VAL A 134 5.57 -9.78 -5.21
N MET A 135 5.22 -8.56 -4.82
CA MET A 135 6.14 -7.44 -4.75
C MET A 135 6.12 -6.91 -3.32
N SER A 136 7.27 -6.81 -2.67
CA SER A 136 7.39 -6.31 -1.30
C SER A 136 8.53 -5.31 -1.21
N ILE A 137 8.35 -4.26 -0.40
CA ILE A 137 9.44 -3.36 -0.03
C ILE A 137 10.60 -4.14 0.60
N GLY A 138 10.32 -5.24 1.30
CA GLY A 138 11.34 -6.10 1.91
C GLY A 138 12.34 -6.69 0.91
N PHE A 139 12.01 -6.79 -0.38
CA PHE A 139 12.96 -7.23 -1.42
C PHE A 139 13.98 -6.16 -1.83
N LEU A 140 13.73 -4.91 -1.46
CA LEU A 140 14.53 -3.75 -1.86
C LEU A 140 15.50 -3.32 -0.76
N LEU A 141 15.40 -3.92 0.42
CA LEU A 141 16.27 -3.66 1.56
C LEU A 141 17.51 -4.55 1.47
N ALA A 142 18.66 -4.03 1.90
CA ALA A 142 19.91 -4.81 1.90
C ALA A 142 19.93 -5.81 3.07
N SER A 143 19.26 -5.48 4.17
CA SER A 143 19.04 -6.33 5.33
C SER A 143 17.58 -6.23 5.80
N ALA A 144 17.09 -7.31 6.41
CA ALA A 144 15.78 -7.33 7.08
C ALA A 144 15.70 -6.40 8.30
N ASP A 145 16.86 -5.99 8.83
CA ASP A 145 16.99 -5.08 9.97
C ASP A 145 17.20 -3.62 9.52
N ASP A 146 17.23 -3.34 8.20
CA ASP A 146 17.38 -1.97 7.71
C ASP A 146 16.15 -1.14 8.05
N ALA A 147 16.37 0.00 8.71
CA ALA A 147 15.32 0.92 9.06
C ALA A 147 14.82 1.67 7.81
N VAL A 148 13.52 1.56 7.51
CA VAL A 148 12.89 2.23 6.35
C VAL A 148 12.17 3.54 6.73
N ILE A 149 11.93 3.76 8.03
CA ILE A 149 11.28 4.98 8.55
C ILE A 149 12.13 5.53 9.69
N TRP A 150 12.51 6.82 9.61
CA TRP A 150 13.14 7.59 10.68
C TRP A 150 12.29 8.80 11.07
#